data_AF-A0A1R2CVC0-F1
#
_entry.id   AF-A0A1R2CVC0-F1
#
_cell.length_a   1.000
_cell.length_b   1.000
_cell.length_c   1.000
_cell.angle_alpha   90.00
_cell.angle_beta   90.00
_cell.angle_gamma   90.00
#
_symmetry.space_group_name_H-M   'P 1'
#
loop_
_entity.id
_entity.type
_entity.pdbx_description
1 polymer ?
#
loop_
_entity_poly.entity_id
_entity_poly.type
_entity_poly.pdbx_seq_one_letter_code
_entity_poly.pdbx_strand_id
1 'polypeptide(L)'
;MEQPGFESPRNDDKQGDEGNQVNRELLVMTVEIGDGRQDVIAIHENDDPADLARVFAEKHGLDNSLMQSLISLIQENKDIIRRKEQGEVGSLDWMASHSMSPSQQMREHKNKGPKQPKKGTVYDRIYQQLKKNNVSTSMQASQMSKSKSSGNFNYGEYLYVKGLKKKEEQKKTAELKQQAKVDSEIPELTFSPNINRNSSAISPRSIDKPEEKLWKKGQEYQEKLQKLKQAQEEDQMKECKFTPTINTKSKKKDQGKKTYEELYGMAEKIKEKQMKKIEEDQKQYTFKPNVSLTKKKGVKESKEEVFDRLDATKRTYDEELERIRKEQEEKDIDDLTGQKLFKPVINNTGEKRTTQTTVWNMLYSRNDTKKKELEDLQNEQIKQVEAASVSKKSLAESDKIFHDFRQRQYERLFKTLDSDSDGFISANAIRIDQIDIKALEILTPFFEELQTSEETLDFAQFTNKMDVLCKGLNVAQRSTLLKKETKQETFEAERKPFISQTSVILAEKKRSSMPADMYERLTAANKMTEMRVQKIKEEKEKEFTKECTFRPSLKSN
;
A
#
# COMPACT_ATOMS: atom_id res chain seq x y z
N MET A 1 -75.65 11.38 -39.83
CA MET A 1 -75.55 10.10 -39.09
C MET A 1 -74.61 9.21 -39.86
N GLU A 2 -73.55 8.80 -39.17
CA GLU A 2 -72.66 7.64 -39.41
C GLU A 2 -72.23 7.34 -40.86
N GLN A 3 -70.97 7.64 -41.17
CA GLN A 3 -70.22 6.95 -42.22
C GLN A 3 -68.99 6.28 -41.60
N PRO A 4 -68.86 4.95 -41.70
CA PRO A 4 -67.68 4.21 -41.24
C PRO A 4 -66.57 4.19 -42.30
N GLY A 5 -65.34 4.28 -41.81
CA GLY A 5 -64.10 4.37 -42.56
C GLY A 5 -63.66 3.05 -43.21
N PHE A 6 -63.12 3.24 -44.40
CA PHE A 6 -62.62 2.30 -45.39
C PHE A 6 -61.51 1.37 -44.87
N GLU A 7 -61.65 0.08 -45.16
CA GLU A 7 -60.62 -0.95 -45.06
C GLU A 7 -59.51 -0.74 -46.11
N SER A 8 -58.29 -1.15 -45.77
CA SER A 8 -57.20 -1.35 -46.74
C SER A 8 -56.33 -2.54 -46.35
N PRO A 9 -55.70 -3.19 -47.35
CA PRO A 9 -55.67 -4.64 -47.44
C PRO A 9 -54.37 -5.27 -46.93
N ARG A 10 -54.50 -6.56 -46.62
CA ARG A 10 -53.43 -7.53 -46.33
C ARG A 10 -52.49 -7.66 -47.52
N ASN A 11 -51.18 -7.68 -47.24
CA ASN A 11 -50.18 -8.36 -48.06
C ASN A 11 -49.37 -9.27 -47.14
N ASP A 12 -49.56 -10.57 -47.34
CA ASP A 12 -48.66 -11.63 -46.92
C ASP A 12 -47.51 -11.70 -47.92
N ASP A 13 -46.28 -11.58 -47.45
CA ASP A 13 -45.09 -12.14 -48.08
C ASP A 13 -44.00 -12.34 -47.02
N LYS A 14 -43.98 -13.55 -46.44
CA LYS A 14 -42.88 -14.06 -45.62
C LYS A 14 -41.91 -14.81 -46.53
N GLN A 15 -40.79 -14.17 -46.86
CA GLN A 15 -39.56 -14.87 -47.21
C GLN A 15 -38.57 -14.70 -46.06
N GLY A 16 -38.05 -15.83 -45.58
CA GLY A 16 -37.16 -15.93 -44.44
C GLY A 16 -35.78 -15.37 -44.76
N ASP A 17 -35.36 -14.40 -43.97
CA ASP A 17 -33.97 -13.97 -43.83
C ASP A 17 -33.42 -14.77 -42.63
N GLU A 18 -32.73 -15.89 -42.92
CA GLU A 18 -31.93 -16.60 -41.91
C GLU A 18 -30.79 -15.68 -41.49
N GLY A 19 -31.06 -14.91 -40.44
CA GLY A 19 -30.10 -14.03 -39.81
C GLY A 19 -28.84 -14.80 -39.42
N ASN A 20 -27.76 -14.47 -40.10
CA ASN A 20 -26.39 -14.82 -39.74
C ASN A 20 -26.10 -14.25 -38.34
N GLN A 21 -26.46 -14.98 -37.29
CA GLN A 21 -26.11 -14.66 -35.91
C GLN A 21 -24.58 -14.71 -35.82
N VAL A 22 -23.98 -13.52 -35.82
CA VAL A 22 -22.53 -13.36 -35.62
C VAL A 22 -22.22 -13.90 -34.23
N ASN A 23 -21.72 -15.13 -34.16
CA ASN A 23 -21.28 -15.77 -32.93
C ASN A 23 -20.17 -14.91 -32.32
N ARG A 24 -20.49 -14.22 -31.22
CA ARG A 24 -19.55 -13.36 -30.52
C ARG A 24 -18.47 -14.22 -29.84
N GLU A 25 -17.22 -13.95 -30.18
CA GLU A 25 -16.05 -14.57 -29.54
C GLU A 25 -15.95 -14.07 -28.08
N LEU A 26 -16.02 -14.99 -27.10
CA LEU A 26 -15.97 -14.68 -25.68
C LEU A 26 -14.55 -14.71 -25.13
N LEU A 27 -13.80 -15.75 -25.48
CA LEU A 27 -12.50 -16.05 -24.89
C LEU A 27 -11.64 -16.86 -25.84
N VAL A 28 -10.34 -16.54 -25.87
CA VAL A 28 -9.30 -17.35 -26.51
C VAL A 28 -8.45 -17.97 -25.41
N MET A 29 -8.44 -19.30 -25.32
CA MET A 29 -7.72 -20.05 -24.30
C MET A 29 -6.55 -20.82 -24.94
N THR A 30 -5.34 -20.66 -24.40
CA THR A 30 -4.17 -21.46 -24.80
C THR A 30 -4.03 -22.66 -23.86
N VAL A 31 -4.02 -23.88 -24.42
CA VAL A 31 -3.92 -25.13 -23.67
C VAL A 31 -2.56 -25.77 -23.96
N GLU A 32 -1.84 -26.15 -22.89
CA GLU A 32 -0.56 -26.88 -22.99
C GLU A 32 -0.81 -28.39 -22.93
N ILE A 33 -0.33 -29.11 -23.93
CA ILE A 33 -0.73 -30.50 -24.25
C ILE A 33 0.33 -31.50 -23.75
N GLY A 34 1.49 -31.01 -23.31
CA GLY A 34 2.68 -31.80 -23.02
C GLY A 34 3.75 -31.65 -24.10
N ASP A 35 4.98 -32.08 -23.83
CA ASP A 35 6.16 -31.96 -24.72
C ASP A 35 6.48 -30.54 -25.21
N GLY A 36 6.00 -29.52 -24.50
CA GLY A 36 6.15 -28.11 -24.88
C GLY A 36 5.25 -27.67 -26.04
N ARG A 37 4.26 -28.48 -26.43
CA ARG A 37 3.25 -28.11 -27.44
C ARG A 37 2.11 -27.35 -26.78
N GLN A 38 1.70 -26.27 -27.44
CA GLN A 38 0.57 -25.44 -27.04
C GLN A 38 -0.35 -25.26 -28.25
N ASP A 39 -1.66 -25.26 -28.03
CA ASP A 39 -2.65 -24.95 -29.05
C ASP A 39 -3.74 -24.05 -28.46
N VAL A 40 -4.53 -23.42 -29.32
CA VAL A 40 -5.48 -22.38 -28.94
C VAL A 40 -6.91 -22.81 -29.25
N ILE A 41 -7.82 -22.56 -28.30
CA ILE A 41 -9.26 -22.79 -28.41
C ILE A 41 -9.96 -21.43 -28.38
N ALA A 42 -10.66 -21.08 -29.46
CA ALA A 42 -11.55 -19.93 -29.50
C ALA A 42 -12.95 -20.37 -29.05
N ILE A 43 -13.48 -19.73 -28.01
CA ILE A 43 -14.76 -20.06 -27.37
C ILE A 43 -15.76 -18.94 -27.69
N HIS A 44 -16.88 -19.29 -28.32
CA HIS A 44 -17.98 -18.37 -28.62
C HIS A 44 -19.14 -18.55 -27.64
N GLU A 45 -20.05 -17.58 -27.65
CA GLU A 45 -21.18 -17.51 -26.71
C GLU A 45 -22.05 -18.77 -26.71
N ASN A 46 -22.34 -19.29 -27.90
CA ASN A 46 -23.24 -20.42 -28.11
C ASN A 46 -22.53 -21.78 -28.22
N ASP A 47 -21.21 -21.82 -28.09
CA ASP A 47 -20.46 -23.08 -28.18
C ASP A 47 -20.72 -23.97 -26.95
N ASP A 48 -20.94 -25.27 -27.17
CA ASP A 48 -21.02 -26.26 -26.09
C ASP A 48 -19.60 -26.62 -25.61
N PRO A 49 -19.27 -26.45 -24.31
CA PRO A 49 -17.99 -26.88 -23.75
C PRO A 49 -17.65 -28.35 -24.03
N ALA A 50 -18.65 -29.24 -24.07
CA ALA A 50 -18.45 -30.67 -24.33
C ALA A 50 -17.94 -30.91 -25.76
N ASP A 51 -18.54 -30.23 -26.74
CA ASP A 51 -18.16 -30.35 -28.15
C ASP A 51 -16.78 -29.75 -28.41
N LEU A 52 -16.48 -28.57 -27.85
CA LEU A 52 -15.15 -27.93 -27.98
C LEU A 52 -14.04 -28.79 -27.38
N ALA A 53 -14.27 -29.35 -26.19
CA ALA A 53 -13.29 -30.21 -25.53
C ALA A 53 -13.12 -31.54 -26.29
N ARG A 54 -14.20 -32.12 -26.84
CA ARG A 54 -14.13 -33.34 -27.66
C ARG A 54 -13.32 -33.12 -28.93
N VAL A 55 -13.60 -32.06 -29.69
CA VAL A 55 -12.86 -31.73 -30.92
C VAL A 55 -11.37 -31.49 -30.61
N PHE A 56 -11.09 -30.81 -29.50
CA PHE A 56 -9.71 -30.58 -29.07
C PHE A 56 -9.00 -31.86 -28.63
N ALA A 57 -9.70 -32.73 -27.89
CA ALA A 57 -9.17 -34.01 -27.43
C ALA A 57 -8.90 -34.97 -28.59
N GLU A 58 -9.80 -35.05 -29.57
CA GLU A 58 -9.61 -35.84 -30.78
C GLU A 58 -8.44 -35.33 -31.62
N LYS A 59 -8.28 -34.00 -31.73
CA LYS A 59 -7.17 -33.38 -32.48
C LYS A 59 -5.79 -33.70 -31.90
N HIS A 60 -5.70 -33.83 -30.57
CA HIS A 60 -4.43 -33.99 -29.87
C HIS A 60 -4.24 -35.36 -29.20
N GLY A 61 -5.19 -36.28 -29.37
CA GLY A 61 -5.13 -37.62 -28.77
C GLY A 61 -5.17 -37.59 -27.24
N LEU A 62 -5.93 -36.68 -26.65
CA LEU A 62 -6.09 -36.58 -25.20
C LEU A 62 -6.98 -37.71 -24.67
N ASP A 63 -6.71 -38.15 -23.44
CA ASP A 63 -7.53 -39.16 -22.78
C ASP A 63 -8.88 -38.58 -22.29
N ASN A 64 -9.83 -39.46 -21.99
CA ASN A 64 -11.15 -39.03 -21.51
C ASN A 64 -11.07 -38.25 -20.19
N SER A 65 -10.06 -38.49 -19.35
CA SER A 65 -9.88 -37.77 -18.09
C SER A 65 -9.49 -36.30 -18.32
N LEU A 66 -8.55 -36.03 -19.22
CA LEU A 66 -8.14 -34.68 -19.61
C LEU A 66 -9.25 -33.97 -20.39
N MET A 67 -10.01 -34.70 -21.21
CA MET A 67 -11.20 -34.14 -21.87
C MET A 67 -12.22 -33.63 -20.84
N GLN A 68 -12.56 -34.41 -19.79
CA GLN A 68 -13.47 -33.96 -18.72
C GLN A 68 -12.91 -32.75 -17.95
N SER A 69 -11.60 -32.74 -17.70
CA SER A 69 -10.93 -31.60 -17.06
C SER A 69 -11.03 -30.33 -17.91
N LEU A 70 -10.89 -30.47 -19.23
CA LEU A 70 -11.01 -29.36 -20.18
C LEU A 70 -12.46 -28.86 -20.30
N ILE A 71 -13.47 -29.74 -20.25
CA ILE A 71 -14.89 -29.36 -20.20
C ILE A 71 -15.16 -28.48 -18.98
N SER A 72 -14.72 -28.92 -17.80
CA SER A 72 -14.88 -28.16 -16.55
C SER A 72 -14.22 -26.78 -16.64
N LEU A 73 -13.01 -26.71 -17.22
CA LEU A 73 -12.27 -25.46 -17.35
C LEU A 73 -12.94 -24.47 -18.31
N ILE A 74 -13.44 -24.95 -19.46
CA ILE A 74 -14.18 -24.11 -20.42
C ILE A 74 -15.47 -23.59 -19.78
N GLN A 75 -16.21 -24.44 -19.06
CA GLN A 75 -17.44 -24.08 -18.39
C GLN A 75 -17.23 -23.03 -17.30
N GLU A 76 -16.24 -23.24 -16.41
CA GLU A 76 -15.91 -22.28 -15.36
C GLU A 76 -15.54 -20.90 -15.93
N ASN A 77 -14.76 -20.86 -17.00
CA ASN A 77 -14.40 -19.61 -17.67
C ASN A 77 -15.60 -18.91 -18.32
N LYS A 78 -16.51 -19.67 -18.96
CA LYS A 78 -17.77 -19.10 -19.48
C LYS A 78 -18.62 -18.50 -18.36
N ASP A 79 -18.70 -19.14 -17.20
CA ASP A 79 -19.46 -18.66 -16.05
C ASP A 79 -18.81 -17.44 -15.37
N ILE A 80 -17.48 -17.36 -15.32
CA ILE A 80 -16.77 -16.17 -14.86
C ILE A 80 -17.08 -14.96 -15.74
N ILE A 81 -17.06 -15.15 -17.07
CA ILE A 81 -17.36 -14.06 -18.03
C ILE A 81 -18.82 -13.63 -17.91
N ARG A 82 -19.78 -14.57 -17.82
CA ARG A 82 -21.20 -14.27 -17.60
C ARG A 82 -21.43 -13.47 -16.31
N ARG A 83 -20.83 -13.89 -15.19
CA ARG A 83 -20.92 -13.16 -13.91
C ARG A 83 -20.29 -11.77 -13.97
N LYS A 84 -19.23 -11.60 -14.76
CA LYS A 84 -18.59 -10.30 -14.99
C LYS A 84 -19.47 -9.37 -15.84
N GLU A 85 -20.13 -9.90 -16.87
CA GLU A 85 -21.09 -9.13 -17.68
C GLU A 85 -22.36 -8.77 -16.89
N GLN A 86 -22.78 -9.61 -15.93
CA GLN A 86 -23.91 -9.34 -15.04
C GLN A 86 -23.58 -8.43 -13.84
N GLY A 87 -22.33 -7.97 -13.69
CA GLY A 87 -21.94 -6.98 -12.69
C GLY A 87 -21.83 -7.50 -11.23
N GLU A 88 -21.89 -8.81 -11.00
CA GLU A 88 -21.86 -9.39 -9.64
C GLU A 88 -20.45 -9.50 -9.02
N VAL A 89 -19.38 -9.43 -9.81
CA VAL A 89 -18.00 -9.52 -9.29
C VAL A 89 -17.31 -8.17 -9.38
N GLY A 90 -17.35 -7.44 -8.25
CA GLY A 90 -16.58 -6.22 -8.03
C GLY A 90 -15.08 -6.45 -8.24
N SER A 91 -14.48 -5.54 -9.01
CA SER A 91 -13.04 -5.39 -9.28
C SER A 91 -12.15 -5.67 -8.06
N LEU A 92 -11.60 -6.89 -7.96
CA LEU A 92 -10.65 -7.29 -6.93
C LEU A 92 -9.20 -7.16 -7.44
N ASP A 93 -8.77 -5.93 -7.73
CA ASP A 93 -7.46 -5.61 -8.30
C ASP A 93 -6.44 -5.16 -7.23
N TRP A 94 -6.55 -5.68 -5.99
CA TRP A 94 -5.73 -5.23 -4.85
C TRP A 94 -4.55 -6.15 -4.48
N MET A 95 -4.28 -7.24 -5.22
CA MET A 95 -3.18 -8.18 -4.87
C MET A 95 -1.90 -8.03 -5.70
N ALA A 96 -1.77 -6.98 -6.52
CA ALA A 96 -0.59 -6.77 -7.36
C ALA A 96 0.39 -5.68 -6.85
N SER A 97 0.58 -5.55 -5.53
CA SER A 97 1.77 -4.86 -4.99
C SER A 97 1.88 -5.01 -3.48
N HIS A 98 2.55 -6.06 -3.00
CA HIS A 98 3.49 -5.93 -1.89
C HIS A 98 4.38 -7.18 -1.82
N SER A 99 5.61 -6.99 -2.25
CA SER A 99 6.75 -7.80 -1.89
C SER A 99 6.95 -7.75 -0.37
N MET A 100 6.80 -8.88 0.31
CA MET A 100 7.52 -9.19 1.54
C MET A 100 7.84 -10.68 1.52
N SER A 101 9.12 -10.99 1.46
CA SER A 101 9.63 -12.34 1.73
C SER A 101 9.31 -12.76 3.17
N PRO A 102 9.06 -14.04 3.40
CA PRO A 102 9.90 -14.74 4.38
C PRO A 102 10.64 -15.95 3.82
N SER A 103 11.85 -16.10 4.36
CA SER A 103 12.87 -17.10 4.10
C SER A 103 12.61 -18.43 4.84
N GLN A 104 13.22 -19.49 4.31
CA GLN A 104 13.69 -20.74 4.95
C GLN A 104 12.67 -21.81 5.42
N GLN A 105 12.58 -22.89 4.63
CA GLN A 105 13.15 -24.22 4.97
C GLN A 105 12.94 -25.18 3.77
N MET A 106 14.01 -25.48 3.03
CA MET A 106 14.72 -26.77 3.00
C MET A 106 13.82 -28.00 2.72
N ARG A 107 13.95 -28.58 1.52
CA ARG A 107 14.29 -30.01 1.34
C ARG A 107 14.91 -30.28 -0.03
N GLU A 108 15.87 -31.19 0.02
CA GLU A 108 16.91 -31.53 -0.94
C GLU A 108 16.63 -32.85 -1.70
N HIS A 109 17.11 -32.88 -2.96
CA HIS A 109 17.65 -34.02 -3.77
C HIS A 109 16.76 -35.25 -4.12
N LYS A 110 16.70 -35.80 -5.36
CA LYS A 110 17.78 -36.18 -6.31
C LYS A 110 17.33 -36.35 -7.80
N ASN A 111 18.22 -35.89 -8.71
CA ASN A 111 18.70 -36.44 -10.02
C ASN A 111 17.69 -36.87 -11.13
N LYS A 112 17.83 -36.50 -12.41
CA LYS A 112 19.01 -36.55 -13.33
C LYS A 112 18.85 -35.55 -14.52
N GLY A 113 19.95 -34.98 -15.03
CA GLY A 113 20.01 -34.19 -16.29
C GLY A 113 20.17 -35.06 -17.56
N PRO A 114 20.57 -34.53 -18.76
CA PRO A 114 21.19 -33.22 -19.04
C PRO A 114 20.71 -32.46 -20.31
N LYS A 115 20.92 -31.13 -20.37
CA LYS A 115 21.68 -30.37 -21.42
C LYS A 115 21.46 -28.85 -21.31
N GLN A 116 22.56 -28.10 -21.42
CA GLN A 116 22.73 -26.66 -21.13
C GLN A 116 22.26 -25.72 -22.25
N PRO A 117 21.85 -24.48 -21.92
CA PRO A 117 22.37 -23.32 -22.63
C PRO A 117 22.94 -22.22 -21.70
N LYS A 118 23.84 -21.43 -22.31
CA LYS A 118 24.86 -20.57 -21.70
C LYS A 118 24.31 -19.44 -20.80
N LYS A 119 25.06 -19.14 -19.73
CA LYS A 119 24.85 -18.03 -18.78
C LYS A 119 25.30 -16.71 -19.40
N GLY A 120 24.37 -15.95 -19.96
CA GLY A 120 24.50 -14.49 -20.11
C GLY A 120 23.93 -13.80 -18.87
N THR A 121 24.46 -12.63 -18.52
CA THR A 121 23.95 -11.85 -17.39
C THR A 121 22.51 -11.38 -17.68
N VAL A 122 21.74 -11.02 -16.64
CA VAL A 122 20.38 -10.47 -16.81
C VAL A 122 20.37 -9.25 -17.76
N TYR A 123 21.48 -8.51 -17.80
CA TYR A 123 21.70 -7.41 -18.73
C TYR A 123 21.72 -7.85 -20.21
N ASP A 124 22.34 -8.99 -20.54
CA ASP A 124 22.38 -9.51 -21.91
C ASP A 124 21.00 -9.95 -22.41
N ARG A 125 20.15 -10.50 -21.52
CA ARG A 125 18.78 -10.87 -21.87
C ARG A 125 17.93 -9.66 -22.21
N ILE A 126 18.02 -8.60 -21.41
CA ILE A 126 17.26 -7.36 -21.63
C ILE A 126 17.74 -6.65 -22.90
N TYR A 127 19.05 -6.62 -23.14
CA TYR A 127 19.62 -5.99 -24.34
C TYR A 127 19.24 -6.73 -25.64
N GLN A 128 19.15 -8.07 -25.60
CA GLN A 128 18.70 -8.86 -26.77
C GLN A 128 17.20 -8.76 -27.04
N GLN A 129 16.36 -8.62 -26.00
CA GLN A 129 14.92 -8.39 -26.16
C GLN A 129 14.62 -7.03 -26.79
N LEU A 130 15.38 -5.98 -26.43
CA LEU A 130 15.23 -4.64 -27.03
C LEU A 130 15.67 -4.60 -28.51
N LYS A 131 16.60 -5.46 -28.92
CA LYS A 131 17.09 -5.51 -30.31
C LYS A 131 16.12 -6.26 -31.24
N LYS A 132 15.30 -7.19 -30.71
CA LYS A 132 14.31 -7.94 -31.51
C LYS A 132 13.01 -7.17 -31.76
N ASN A 133 12.68 -6.18 -30.95
CA ASN A 133 11.45 -5.38 -31.09
C ASN A 133 11.54 -4.21 -32.09
N ASN A 134 12.67 -4.01 -32.77
CA ASN A 134 12.89 -2.90 -33.72
C ASN A 134 12.95 -3.31 -35.20
N VAL A 135 12.52 -4.53 -35.56
CA VAL A 135 12.64 -5.02 -36.95
C VAL A 135 11.30 -5.04 -37.72
N SER A 136 10.19 -4.60 -37.12
CA SER A 136 8.86 -4.66 -37.75
C SER A 136 8.13 -3.31 -37.85
N THR A 137 8.87 -2.24 -38.18
CA THR A 137 8.29 -0.97 -38.67
C THR A 137 9.23 -0.35 -39.71
N SER A 138 9.47 -1.10 -40.78
CA SER A 138 10.11 -0.61 -42.00
C SER A 138 9.06 -0.66 -43.10
N MET A 139 8.34 0.45 -43.30
CA MET A 139 7.90 1.00 -44.60
C MET A 139 7.15 2.31 -44.28
N GLN A 140 7.42 3.37 -45.06
CA GLN A 140 6.77 4.68 -45.01
C GLN A 140 7.25 5.69 -43.95
N ALA A 141 8.50 6.16 -44.08
CA ALA A 141 8.89 7.49 -43.56
C ALA A 141 10.07 8.08 -44.32
N SER A 142 10.11 7.92 -45.65
CA SER A 142 11.12 8.52 -46.52
C SER A 142 10.54 9.69 -47.28
N GLN A 143 10.07 10.73 -46.58
CA GLN A 143 9.65 11.96 -47.27
C GLN A 143 9.54 13.23 -46.40
N MET A 144 10.24 13.36 -45.27
CA MET A 144 10.32 14.66 -44.57
C MET A 144 11.63 14.83 -43.80
N SER A 145 12.75 15.09 -44.49
CA SER A 145 13.97 15.59 -43.81
C SER A 145 14.90 16.33 -44.79
N LYS A 146 14.40 17.43 -45.36
CA LYS A 146 15.24 18.48 -45.94
C LYS A 146 14.72 19.86 -45.53
N SER A 147 15.04 20.25 -44.31
CA SER A 147 15.33 21.64 -43.90
C SER A 147 15.48 21.71 -42.39
N LYS A 148 16.35 22.62 -41.93
CA LYS A 148 16.73 22.93 -40.53
C LYS A 148 17.96 22.21 -39.99
N SER A 149 19.05 22.37 -40.73
CA SER A 149 20.36 22.66 -40.15
C SER A 149 20.35 24.13 -39.68
N SER A 150 20.68 24.37 -38.41
CA SER A 150 21.07 25.63 -37.74
C SER A 150 20.20 25.95 -36.52
N GLY A 151 20.68 25.55 -35.35
CA GLY A 151 20.05 25.78 -34.06
C GLY A 151 20.16 24.51 -33.22
N ASN A 152 20.81 24.63 -32.07
CA ASN A 152 21.08 23.57 -31.12
C ASN A 152 19.76 23.00 -30.55
N PHE A 153 19.04 22.22 -31.36
CA PHE A 153 17.71 21.73 -31.02
C PHE A 153 17.86 20.54 -30.08
N ASN A 154 17.59 20.78 -28.80
CA ASN A 154 17.65 19.74 -27.78
C ASN A 154 16.50 18.75 -28.00
N TYR A 155 16.83 17.63 -28.63
CA TYR A 155 15.88 16.57 -28.95
C TYR A 155 15.22 16.00 -27.68
N GLY A 156 15.89 16.05 -26.54
CA GLY A 156 15.34 15.64 -25.24
C GLY A 156 14.21 16.56 -24.77
N GLU A 157 14.34 17.87 -24.94
CA GLU A 157 13.29 18.84 -24.58
C GLU A 157 12.08 18.71 -25.51
N TYR A 158 12.30 18.52 -26.80
CA TYR A 158 11.22 18.23 -27.76
C TYR A 158 10.48 16.93 -27.42
N LEU A 159 11.20 15.86 -27.08
CA LEU A 159 10.60 14.59 -26.67
C LEU A 159 9.85 14.71 -25.34
N TYR A 160 10.35 15.51 -24.39
CA TYR A 160 9.67 15.77 -23.12
C TYR A 160 8.37 16.54 -23.34
N VAL A 161 8.39 17.63 -24.13
CA VAL A 161 7.18 18.39 -24.49
C VAL A 161 6.19 17.52 -25.27
N LYS A 162 6.68 16.68 -26.19
CA LYS A 162 5.85 15.71 -26.92
C LYS A 162 5.24 14.66 -26.00
N GLY A 163 5.99 14.20 -24.99
CA GLY A 163 5.53 13.28 -23.96
C GLY A 163 4.46 13.90 -23.06
N LEU A 164 4.63 15.16 -22.66
CA LEU A 164 3.64 15.90 -21.89
C LEU A 164 2.33 16.09 -22.68
N LYS A 165 2.40 16.50 -23.94
CA LYS A 165 1.22 16.61 -24.82
C LYS A 165 0.50 15.28 -24.96
N LYS A 166 1.24 14.19 -25.22
CA LYS A 166 0.66 12.85 -25.35
C LYS A 166 0.00 12.37 -24.04
N LYS A 167 0.58 12.71 -22.89
CA LYS A 167 0.00 12.40 -21.57
C LYS A 167 -1.27 13.21 -21.30
N GLU A 168 -1.32 14.47 -21.71
CA GLU A 168 -2.51 15.32 -21.60
C GLU A 168 -3.64 14.83 -22.51
N GLU A 169 -3.33 14.46 -23.76
CA GLU A 169 -4.28 13.86 -24.69
C GLU A 169 -4.83 12.52 -24.16
N GLN A 170 -3.96 11.67 -23.60
CA GLN A 170 -4.41 10.42 -22.95
C GLN A 170 -5.34 10.70 -21.77
N LYS A 171 -5.07 11.72 -20.95
CA LYS A 171 -5.98 12.12 -19.87
C LYS A 171 -7.32 12.62 -20.41
N LYS A 172 -7.31 13.50 -21.40
CA LYS A 172 -8.55 14.04 -22.01
C LYS A 172 -9.40 12.93 -22.65
N THR A 173 -8.77 11.99 -23.35
CA THR A 173 -9.49 10.84 -23.94
C THR A 173 -10.03 9.89 -22.87
N ALA A 174 -9.30 9.67 -21.77
CA ALA A 174 -9.79 8.87 -20.65
C ALA A 174 -10.98 9.54 -19.95
N GLU A 175 -10.93 10.86 -19.74
CA GLU A 175 -12.00 11.66 -19.16
C GLU A 175 -13.24 11.68 -20.06
N LEU A 176 -13.06 11.91 -21.38
CA LEU A 176 -14.15 11.84 -22.36
C LEU A 176 -14.80 10.45 -22.41
N LYS A 177 -14.00 9.38 -22.30
CA LYS A 177 -14.49 8.00 -22.25
C LYS A 177 -15.24 7.69 -20.95
N GLN A 178 -14.81 8.25 -19.82
CA GLN A 178 -15.55 8.16 -18.56
C GLN A 178 -16.87 8.92 -18.65
N GLN A 179 -16.87 10.13 -19.21
CA GLN A 179 -18.08 10.93 -19.37
C GLN A 179 -19.08 10.25 -20.32
N ALA A 180 -18.63 9.71 -21.44
CA ALA A 180 -19.47 8.94 -22.35
C ALA A 180 -20.07 7.68 -21.69
N LYS A 181 -19.34 7.02 -20.78
CA LYS A 181 -19.88 5.90 -20.00
C LYS A 181 -20.99 6.34 -19.05
N VAL A 182 -20.76 7.42 -18.31
CA VAL A 182 -21.77 8.02 -17.42
C VAL A 182 -23.01 8.43 -18.22
N ASP A 183 -22.83 9.08 -19.38
CA ASP A 183 -23.92 9.49 -20.27
C ASP A 183 -24.68 8.29 -20.87
N SER A 184 -24.02 7.14 -21.09
CA SER A 184 -24.69 5.89 -21.50
C SER A 184 -25.39 5.15 -20.37
N GLU A 185 -24.94 5.33 -19.12
CA GLU A 185 -25.56 4.73 -17.93
C GLU A 185 -26.79 5.53 -17.46
N ILE A 186 -26.84 6.85 -17.71
CA ILE A 186 -27.97 7.73 -17.37
C ILE A 186 -29.32 7.28 -17.96
N PRO A 187 -29.45 6.87 -19.25
CA PRO A 187 -30.72 6.39 -19.80
C PRO A 187 -31.13 4.99 -19.34
N GLU A 188 -30.21 4.15 -18.81
CA GLU A 188 -30.55 2.83 -18.24
C GLU A 188 -31.03 2.92 -16.78
N LEU A 189 -30.87 4.07 -16.12
CA LEU A 189 -31.29 4.34 -14.75
C LEU A 189 -32.71 4.94 -14.62
N THR A 190 -33.62 4.68 -15.55
CA THR A 190 -35.02 5.18 -15.51
C THR A 190 -35.95 4.34 -14.63
N PHE A 191 -35.52 3.95 -13.42
CA PHE A 191 -36.46 3.50 -12.40
C PHE A 191 -37.05 4.73 -11.69
N SER A 192 -38.13 5.28 -12.26
CA SER A 192 -38.99 6.24 -11.59
C SER A 192 -40.12 5.47 -10.90
N PRO A 193 -40.02 5.17 -9.59
CA PRO A 193 -41.10 4.50 -8.89
C PRO A 193 -42.37 5.37 -8.95
N ASN A 194 -43.51 4.75 -9.27
CA ASN A 194 -44.81 5.42 -9.22
C ASN A 194 -45.17 5.70 -7.75
N ILE A 195 -44.77 6.87 -7.26
CA ILE A 195 -45.06 7.32 -5.91
C ILE A 195 -46.48 7.92 -5.91
N ASN A 196 -47.34 7.41 -5.03
CA ASN A 196 -48.73 7.88 -4.87
C ASN A 196 -48.77 9.39 -4.60
N ARG A 197 -49.79 10.10 -5.12
CA ARG A 197 -49.94 11.56 -5.01
C ARG A 197 -49.99 12.06 -3.56
N ASN A 198 -50.39 11.20 -2.62
CA ASN A 198 -50.40 11.51 -1.19
C ASN A 198 -48.98 11.60 -0.58
N SER A 199 -48.01 10.82 -1.06
CA SER A 199 -46.63 10.87 -0.53
C SER A 199 -45.85 12.09 -1.02
N SER A 200 -46.20 12.68 -2.17
CA SER A 200 -45.62 13.96 -2.60
C SER A 200 -46.10 15.16 -1.78
N ALA A 201 -47.28 15.08 -1.16
CA ALA A 201 -47.83 16.15 -0.32
C ALA A 201 -47.24 16.15 1.11
N ILE A 202 -46.82 14.99 1.62
CA ILE A 202 -46.30 14.83 2.99
C ILE A 202 -44.85 15.32 3.12
N SER A 203 -44.08 15.29 2.01
CA SER A 203 -42.72 15.80 1.97
C SER A 203 -42.57 16.72 0.75
N PRO A 204 -42.82 18.03 0.88
CA PRO A 204 -42.51 18.97 -0.19
C PRO A 204 -40.99 18.92 -0.41
N ARG A 205 -40.58 18.21 -1.46
CA ARG A 205 -39.20 18.28 -1.93
C ARG A 205 -38.91 19.73 -2.22
N SER A 206 -37.81 20.25 -1.69
CA SER A 206 -37.37 21.59 -2.04
C SER A 206 -37.26 21.73 -3.56
N ILE A 207 -37.66 22.89 -4.07
CA ILE A 207 -37.55 23.25 -5.48
C ILE A 207 -36.10 23.07 -5.98
N ASP A 208 -35.12 23.39 -5.12
CA ASP A 208 -33.70 23.23 -5.41
C ASP A 208 -33.31 21.76 -5.43
N LYS A 209 -32.60 21.37 -6.50
CA LYS A 209 -31.97 20.06 -6.63
C LYS A 209 -31.02 19.83 -5.44
N PRO A 210 -30.93 18.60 -4.90
CA PRO A 210 -30.04 18.28 -3.78
C PRO A 210 -28.58 18.69 -4.04
N GLU A 211 -28.13 18.58 -5.29
CA GLU A 211 -26.81 18.98 -5.76
C GLU A 211 -26.54 20.48 -5.56
N GLU A 212 -27.50 21.34 -5.91
CA GLU A 212 -27.37 22.79 -5.76
C GLU A 212 -27.33 23.21 -4.29
N LYS A 213 -28.06 22.51 -3.42
CA LYS A 213 -27.99 22.72 -1.97
C LYS A 213 -26.63 22.35 -1.39
N LEU A 214 -26.07 21.23 -1.84
CA LEU A 214 -24.73 20.81 -1.41
C LEU A 214 -23.66 21.79 -1.91
N TRP A 215 -23.80 22.30 -3.14
CA TRP A 215 -22.92 23.31 -3.70
C TRP A 215 -22.97 24.63 -2.91
N LYS A 216 -24.17 25.18 -2.65
CA LYS A 216 -24.36 26.38 -1.84
C LYS A 216 -23.77 26.21 -0.43
N LYS A 217 -24.01 25.07 0.21
CA LYS A 217 -23.45 24.74 1.53
C LYS A 217 -21.92 24.63 1.51
N GLY A 218 -21.35 24.13 0.42
CA GLY A 218 -19.89 24.10 0.20
C GLY A 218 -19.29 25.51 0.11
N GLN A 219 -19.95 26.43 -0.61
CA GLN A 219 -19.54 27.82 -0.69
C GLN A 219 -19.62 28.53 0.66
N GLU A 220 -20.73 28.37 1.39
CA GLU A 220 -20.90 28.92 2.75
C GLU A 220 -19.81 28.44 3.71
N TYR A 221 -19.41 27.16 3.62
CA TYR A 221 -18.34 26.61 4.43
C TYR A 221 -16.98 27.25 4.11
N GLN A 222 -16.67 27.48 2.83
CA GLN A 222 -15.44 28.15 2.41
C GLN A 222 -15.38 29.60 2.89
N GLU A 223 -16.48 30.35 2.76
CA GLU A 223 -16.56 31.73 3.27
C GLU A 223 -16.38 31.79 4.79
N LYS A 224 -16.97 30.83 5.53
CA LYS A 224 -16.78 30.72 6.97
C LYS A 224 -15.32 30.45 7.33
N LEU A 225 -14.63 29.60 6.58
CA LEU A 225 -13.20 29.32 6.77
C LEU A 225 -12.34 30.57 6.55
N GLN A 226 -12.63 31.35 5.51
CA GLN A 226 -11.93 32.60 5.22
C GLN A 226 -12.12 33.64 6.32
N LYS A 227 -13.36 33.82 6.79
CA LYS A 227 -13.65 34.74 7.91
C LYS A 227 -12.93 34.35 9.20
N LEU A 228 -12.87 33.04 9.51
CA LEU A 228 -12.15 32.54 10.68
C LEU A 228 -10.65 32.87 10.58
N LYS A 229 -10.07 32.69 9.39
CA LYS A 229 -8.66 33.01 9.14
C LYS A 229 -8.37 34.50 9.28
N GLN A 230 -9.23 35.35 8.71
CA GLN A 230 -9.12 36.81 8.86
C GLN A 230 -9.21 37.25 10.32
N ALA A 231 -10.16 36.71 11.09
CA ALA A 231 -10.27 37.00 12.52
C ALA A 231 -9.01 36.59 13.29
N GLN A 232 -8.44 35.41 12.97
CA GLN A 232 -7.19 34.94 13.58
C GLN A 232 -5.99 35.83 13.22
N GLU A 233 -5.93 36.37 11.99
CA GLU A 233 -4.92 37.34 11.57
C GLU A 233 -5.11 38.69 12.27
N GLU A 234 -6.35 39.17 12.41
CA GLU A 234 -6.68 40.39 13.15
C GLU A 234 -6.29 40.29 14.62
N ASP A 235 -6.54 39.15 15.27
CA ASP A 235 -6.18 38.94 16.67
C ASP A 235 -4.65 38.86 16.86
N GLN A 236 -3.93 38.22 15.93
CA GLN A 236 -2.46 38.26 15.89
C GLN A 236 -1.92 39.70 15.73
N MET A 237 -2.57 40.52 14.90
CA MET A 237 -2.22 41.92 14.71
C MET A 237 -2.53 42.78 15.96
N LYS A 238 -3.61 42.48 16.70
CA LYS A 238 -3.95 43.14 17.97
C LYS A 238 -2.98 42.76 19.10
N GLU A 239 -2.47 41.52 19.10
CA GLU A 239 -1.47 41.06 20.07
C GLU A 239 -0.07 41.65 19.83
N CYS A 240 0.22 42.15 18.62
CA CYS A 240 1.45 42.88 18.31
C CYS A 240 1.42 44.32 18.88
N LYS A 241 1.63 44.50 20.19
CA LYS A 241 1.73 45.81 20.87
C LYS A 241 2.99 46.62 20.55
N PHE A 242 3.85 46.14 19.65
CA PHE A 242 5.09 46.82 19.26
C PHE A 242 4.94 47.45 17.88
N THR A 243 4.45 48.69 17.85
CA THR A 243 4.52 49.57 16.67
C THR A 243 5.70 50.52 16.85
N PRO A 244 6.91 50.22 16.33
CA PRO A 244 8.02 51.13 16.47
C PRO A 244 7.68 52.44 15.75
N THR A 245 7.70 53.55 16.49
CA THR A 245 7.58 54.89 15.94
C THR A 245 8.89 55.24 15.24
N ILE A 246 9.00 54.80 13.99
CA ILE A 246 10.14 55.13 13.13
C ILE A 246 10.04 56.61 12.78
N ASN A 247 10.98 57.42 13.29
CA ASN A 247 11.12 58.83 12.96
C ASN A 247 11.04 59.04 11.43
N THR A 248 10.26 60.04 11.00
CA THR A 248 9.98 60.38 9.59
C THR A 248 11.24 60.70 8.77
N LYS A 249 12.39 60.89 9.41
CA LYS A 249 13.70 61.08 8.75
C LYS A 249 14.30 59.78 8.19
N SER A 250 13.78 58.60 8.56
CA SER A 250 14.28 57.30 8.07
C SER A 250 13.68 56.88 6.72
N LYS A 251 12.56 57.48 6.28
CA LYS A 251 11.87 57.11 5.03
C LYS A 251 12.63 57.48 3.75
N LYS A 252 13.74 58.22 3.83
CA LYS A 252 14.56 58.58 2.65
C LYS A 252 15.67 57.58 2.31
N LYS A 253 15.87 56.51 3.08
CA LYS A 253 16.90 55.48 2.78
C LYS A 253 16.37 54.18 2.16
N ASP A 254 15.06 54.01 2.04
CA ASP A 254 14.44 52.75 1.59
C ASP A 254 13.84 52.83 0.17
N GLN A 255 14.48 53.61 -0.72
CA GLN A 255 14.30 53.49 -2.17
C GLN A 255 15.32 52.52 -2.81
N GLY A 256 16.09 51.79 -1.99
CA GLY A 256 16.78 50.59 -2.44
C GLY A 256 15.75 49.52 -2.78
N LYS A 257 15.96 48.79 -3.88
CA LYS A 257 15.13 47.64 -4.27
C LYS A 257 14.86 46.78 -3.04
N LYS A 258 13.60 46.37 -2.86
CA LYS A 258 13.22 45.62 -1.66
C LYS A 258 14.15 44.41 -1.53
N THR A 259 14.68 44.15 -0.34
CA THR A 259 15.73 43.13 -0.12
C THR A 259 15.43 41.77 -0.73
N TYR A 260 14.14 41.40 -0.85
CA TYR A 260 13.72 40.18 -1.53
C TYR A 260 14.00 40.17 -3.04
N GLU A 261 13.95 41.31 -3.72
CA GLU A 261 14.28 41.47 -5.14
C GLU A 261 15.78 41.34 -5.38
N GLU A 262 16.60 41.86 -4.46
CA GLU A 262 18.05 41.67 -4.48
C GLU A 262 18.42 40.21 -4.21
N LEU A 263 17.75 39.55 -3.25
CA LEU A 263 17.93 38.13 -2.97
C LEU A 263 17.50 37.26 -4.16
N TYR A 264 16.40 37.59 -4.84
CA TYR A 264 15.99 36.90 -6.06
C TYR A 264 17.02 37.09 -7.18
N GLY A 265 17.51 38.32 -7.39
CA GLY A 265 18.56 38.59 -8.37
C GLY A 265 19.89 37.89 -8.04
N MET A 266 20.24 37.73 -6.76
CA MET A 266 21.39 36.92 -6.34
C MET A 266 21.16 35.43 -6.58
N ALA A 267 19.98 34.91 -6.28
CA ALA A 267 19.62 33.50 -6.52
C ALA A 267 19.68 33.15 -8.01
N GLU A 268 19.21 34.02 -8.89
CA GLU A 268 19.32 33.84 -10.34
C GLU A 268 20.77 33.83 -10.81
N LYS A 269 21.61 34.74 -10.31
CA LYS A 269 23.05 34.75 -10.62
C LYS A 269 23.78 33.51 -10.15
N ILE A 270 23.42 32.98 -8.96
CA ILE A 270 23.99 31.72 -8.45
C ILE A 270 23.58 30.55 -9.36
N LYS A 271 22.31 30.51 -9.78
CA LYS A 271 21.79 29.50 -10.70
C LYS A 271 22.49 29.59 -12.07
N GLU A 272 22.71 30.78 -12.61
CA GLU A 272 23.43 30.98 -13.86
C GLU A 272 24.89 30.51 -13.77
N LYS A 273 25.58 30.82 -12.66
CA LYS A 273 26.94 30.31 -12.41
C LYS A 273 26.99 28.79 -12.32
N GLN A 274 26.02 28.16 -11.64
CA GLN A 274 25.94 26.70 -11.59
C GLN A 274 25.70 26.10 -12.98
N MET A 275 24.81 26.69 -13.78
CA MET A 275 24.54 26.24 -15.15
C MET A 275 25.77 26.37 -16.05
N LYS A 276 26.51 27.49 -15.96
CA LYS A 276 27.78 27.67 -16.69
C LYS A 276 28.83 26.64 -16.27
N LYS A 277 28.96 26.37 -14.98
CA LYS A 277 29.87 25.33 -14.48
C LYS A 277 29.48 23.94 -15.00
N ILE A 278 28.18 23.60 -14.99
CA ILE A 278 27.67 22.35 -15.56
C ILE A 278 27.94 22.29 -17.08
N GLU A 279 27.82 23.40 -17.80
CA GLU A 279 28.11 23.46 -19.23
C GLU A 279 29.62 23.31 -19.51
N GLU A 280 30.47 23.94 -18.70
CA GLU A 280 31.93 23.79 -18.72
C GLU A 280 32.33 22.34 -18.41
N ASP A 281 31.74 21.75 -17.36
CA ASP A 281 31.93 20.34 -17.00
C ASP A 281 31.45 19.42 -18.13
N GLN A 282 30.31 19.69 -18.77
CA GLN A 282 29.85 18.92 -19.94
C GLN A 282 30.78 19.04 -21.15
N LYS A 283 31.44 20.20 -21.33
CA LYS A 283 32.46 20.40 -22.38
C LYS A 283 33.77 19.70 -22.05
N GLN A 284 34.14 19.64 -20.77
CA GLN A 284 35.34 18.92 -20.30
C GLN A 284 35.15 17.40 -20.31
N TYR A 285 33.99 16.93 -19.87
CA TYR A 285 33.61 15.51 -19.78
C TYR A 285 32.68 15.12 -20.93
N THR A 286 33.18 15.23 -22.16
CA THR A 286 32.47 14.66 -23.30
C THR A 286 32.48 13.14 -23.21
N PHE A 287 31.32 12.48 -23.38
CA PHE A 287 31.16 11.01 -23.45
C PHE A 287 31.75 10.42 -24.75
N LYS A 288 32.87 10.96 -25.21
CA LYS A 288 33.72 10.37 -26.23
C LYS A 288 34.99 9.94 -25.48
N PRO A 289 35.18 8.64 -25.19
CA PRO A 289 36.38 8.20 -24.51
C PRO A 289 37.58 8.64 -25.37
N ASN A 290 38.40 9.54 -24.84
CA ASN A 290 39.59 9.99 -25.54
C ASN A 290 40.65 8.89 -25.40
N VAL A 291 40.57 7.87 -26.26
CA VAL A 291 41.42 6.67 -26.29
C VAL A 291 42.92 6.97 -26.53
N SER A 292 43.26 8.24 -26.76
CA SER A 292 44.64 8.72 -26.82
C SER A 292 45.26 8.89 -25.42
N LEU A 293 44.45 9.19 -24.39
CA LEU A 293 44.90 9.34 -22.98
C LEU A 293 45.14 7.98 -22.29
N THR A 294 44.57 6.89 -22.83
CA THR A 294 44.73 5.54 -22.28
C THR A 294 45.91 4.77 -22.86
N LYS A 295 46.65 5.34 -23.84
CA LYS A 295 47.93 4.77 -24.26
C LYS A 295 48.95 5.02 -23.14
N LYS A 296 49.05 4.08 -22.18
CA LYS A 296 50.12 4.02 -21.19
C LYS A 296 51.47 4.09 -21.92
N LYS A 297 52.07 5.27 -22.00
CA LYS A 297 53.44 5.44 -22.46
C LYS A 297 54.34 5.01 -21.30
N GLY A 298 54.73 3.73 -21.30
CA GLY A 298 55.91 3.24 -20.56
C GLY A 298 55.82 3.18 -19.02
N VAL A 299 54.65 2.97 -18.42
CA VAL A 299 54.59 2.73 -16.97
C VAL A 299 54.87 1.24 -16.70
N LYS A 300 56.10 0.94 -16.28
CA LYS A 300 56.44 -0.35 -15.65
C LYS A 300 55.49 -0.55 -14.48
N GLU A 301 54.71 -1.62 -14.48
CA GLU A 301 53.84 -1.96 -13.34
C GLU A 301 54.74 -2.18 -12.11
N SER A 302 54.58 -1.33 -11.09
CA SER A 302 55.25 -1.54 -9.82
C SER A 302 54.72 -2.83 -9.20
N LYS A 303 55.62 -3.62 -8.59
CA LYS A 303 55.31 -4.91 -7.95
C LYS A 303 54.52 -4.77 -6.64
N GLU A 304 54.17 -3.56 -6.24
CA GLU A 304 53.53 -3.28 -4.94
C GLU A 304 52.04 -3.63 -4.98
N GLU A 305 51.54 -4.18 -3.87
CA GLU A 305 50.14 -4.55 -3.74
C GLU A 305 49.25 -3.31 -3.84
N VAL A 306 48.06 -3.49 -4.43
CA VAL A 306 47.17 -2.38 -4.80
C VAL A 306 46.80 -1.48 -3.61
N PHE A 307 46.71 -2.05 -2.41
CA PHE A 307 46.43 -1.34 -1.17
C PHE A 307 47.59 -0.43 -0.75
N ASP A 308 48.83 -0.89 -0.85
CA ASP A 308 50.02 -0.06 -0.54
C ASP A 308 50.12 1.12 -1.48
N ARG A 309 49.77 0.92 -2.77
CA ARG A 309 49.74 2.01 -3.74
C ARG A 309 48.66 3.04 -3.43
N LEU A 310 47.48 2.59 -2.98
CA LEU A 310 46.38 3.47 -2.58
C LEU A 310 46.75 4.29 -1.34
N ASP A 311 47.33 3.66 -0.33
CA ASP A 311 47.76 4.34 0.89
C ASP A 311 48.90 5.33 0.62
N ALA A 312 49.87 4.97 -0.24
CA ALA A 312 50.92 5.90 -0.66
C ALA A 312 50.33 7.10 -1.41
N THR A 313 49.39 6.90 -2.35
CA THR A 313 48.77 8.02 -3.07
C THR A 313 47.97 8.94 -2.15
N LYS A 314 47.23 8.37 -1.18
CA LYS A 314 46.50 9.18 -0.19
C LYS A 314 47.44 9.99 0.68
N ARG A 315 48.54 9.39 1.18
CA ARG A 315 49.56 10.09 1.97
C ARG A 315 50.19 11.24 1.20
N THR A 316 50.58 11.02 -0.07
CA THR A 316 51.16 12.10 -0.89
C THR A 316 50.18 13.25 -1.13
N TYR A 317 48.89 12.96 -1.26
CA TYR A 317 47.86 13.98 -1.42
C TYR A 317 47.63 14.78 -0.13
N ASP A 318 47.60 14.10 1.02
CA ASP A 318 47.47 14.74 2.32
C ASP A 318 48.70 15.63 2.64
N GLU A 319 49.91 15.16 2.32
CA GLU A 319 51.14 15.95 2.44
C GLU A 319 51.15 17.19 1.54
N GLU A 320 50.68 17.08 0.29
CA GLU A 320 50.56 18.21 -0.63
C GLU A 320 49.54 19.25 -0.13
N LEU A 321 48.38 18.79 0.37
CA LEU A 321 47.39 19.67 1.01
C LEU A 321 47.96 20.40 2.22
N GLU A 322 48.78 19.73 3.02
CA GLU A 322 49.41 20.32 4.19
C GLU A 322 50.50 21.35 3.81
N ARG A 323 51.24 21.10 2.71
CA ARG A 323 52.15 22.10 2.14
C ARG A 323 51.40 23.34 1.65
N ILE A 324 50.30 23.17 0.92
CA ILE A 324 49.47 24.30 0.45
C ILE A 324 48.95 25.11 1.63
N ARG A 325 48.47 24.43 2.70
CA ARG A 325 48.02 25.13 3.92
C ARG A 325 49.14 25.93 4.57
N LYS A 326 50.35 25.37 4.69
CA LYS A 326 51.50 26.09 5.25
C LYS A 326 51.92 27.28 4.39
N GLU A 327 51.96 27.13 3.08
CA GLU A 327 52.28 28.23 2.15
C GLU A 327 51.23 29.36 2.24
N GLN A 328 49.95 29.00 2.38
CA GLN A 328 48.88 29.97 2.62
C GLN A 328 49.05 30.68 3.96
N GLU A 329 49.37 29.94 5.03
CA GLU A 329 49.60 30.50 6.36
C GLU A 329 50.83 31.43 6.43
N GLU A 330 51.87 31.16 5.63
CA GLU A 330 53.04 32.04 5.50
C GLU A 330 52.69 33.32 4.74
N LYS A 331 51.87 33.23 3.68
CA LYS A 331 51.35 34.39 2.94
C LYS A 331 50.37 35.24 3.75
N ASP A 332 49.72 34.64 4.73
CA ASP A 332 48.79 35.31 5.64
C ASP A 332 49.52 36.03 6.80
N ILE A 333 50.85 36.23 6.75
CA ILE A 333 51.60 37.05 7.71
C ILE A 333 51.97 38.37 7.04
N ASP A 334 51.64 39.50 7.67
CA ASP A 334 52.01 40.83 7.20
C ASP A 334 53.52 41.06 7.37
N ASP A 335 54.23 41.30 6.26
CA ASP A 335 55.68 41.50 6.21
C ASP A 335 56.18 42.69 7.08
N LEU A 336 55.33 43.69 7.32
CA LEU A 336 55.71 44.89 8.08
C LEU A 336 55.44 44.77 9.58
N THR A 337 54.38 44.06 9.98
CA THR A 337 53.97 43.94 11.39
C THR A 337 54.25 42.58 12.01
N GLY A 338 54.58 41.57 11.19
CA GLY A 338 54.74 40.17 11.61
C GLY A 338 53.44 39.53 12.12
N GLN A 339 52.31 40.22 11.95
CA GLN A 339 51.01 39.78 12.46
C GLN A 339 50.27 39.00 11.37
N LYS A 340 49.57 37.92 11.76
CA LYS A 340 48.69 37.21 10.82
C LYS A 340 47.57 38.13 10.34
N LEU A 341 47.43 38.32 9.03
CA LEU A 341 46.37 39.09 8.37
C LEU A 341 44.99 38.66 8.90
N PHE A 342 44.10 39.63 9.06
CA PHE A 342 42.71 39.45 9.53
C PHE A 342 42.55 38.80 10.92
N LYS A 343 43.62 38.75 11.74
CA LYS A 343 43.53 38.42 13.18
C LYS A 343 43.86 39.66 14.02
N PRO A 344 42.92 40.59 14.20
CA PRO A 344 43.18 41.81 14.97
C PRO A 344 43.64 41.46 16.38
N VAL A 345 44.59 42.23 16.94
CA VAL A 345 44.97 42.09 18.36
C VAL A 345 43.79 42.59 19.17
N ILE A 346 42.96 41.67 19.65
CA ILE A 346 41.85 42.02 20.54
C ILE A 346 42.45 42.10 21.94
N ASN A 347 42.62 43.32 22.47
CA ASN A 347 42.94 43.53 23.88
C ASN A 347 41.78 43.01 24.73
N ASN A 348 41.87 41.73 25.12
CA ASN A 348 40.78 41.04 25.79
C ASN A 348 40.83 41.36 27.29
N THR A 349 40.24 42.51 27.67
CA THR A 349 40.03 42.93 29.07
C THR A 349 38.69 42.46 29.64
N GLY A 350 37.97 41.56 28.94
CA GLY A 350 36.79 40.90 29.48
C GLY A 350 37.16 39.70 30.33
N GLU A 351 36.64 39.62 31.56
CA GLU A 351 36.77 38.49 32.48
C GLU A 351 36.73 37.14 31.75
N LYS A 352 37.80 36.35 31.90
CA LYS A 352 37.84 34.97 31.42
C LYS A 352 36.67 34.22 32.07
N ARG A 353 35.66 33.86 31.28
CA ARG A 353 34.61 32.92 31.71
C ARG A 353 35.30 31.68 32.29
N THR A 354 35.05 31.42 33.56
CA THR A 354 35.60 30.33 34.40
C THR A 354 35.15 28.93 34.00
N THR A 355 34.55 28.76 32.82
CA THR A 355 34.22 27.43 32.30
C THR A 355 35.46 26.84 31.63
N GLN A 356 36.14 25.91 32.31
CA GLN A 356 37.31 25.19 31.79
C GLN A 356 37.02 24.36 30.52
N THR A 357 35.74 24.22 30.16
CA THR A 357 35.31 23.48 28.97
C THR A 357 34.99 24.43 27.82
N THR A 358 35.55 24.13 26.66
CA THR A 358 35.19 24.81 25.41
C THR A 358 33.69 24.67 25.16
N VAL A 359 33.06 25.71 24.61
CA VAL A 359 31.62 25.74 24.30
C VAL A 359 31.19 24.52 23.50
N TRP A 360 32.07 24.04 22.62
CA TRP A 360 31.89 22.81 21.84
C TRP A 360 31.70 21.57 22.72
N ASN A 361 32.55 21.35 23.72
CA ASN A 361 32.41 20.19 24.62
C ASN A 361 31.08 20.25 25.40
N MET A 362 30.66 21.44 25.84
CA MET A 362 29.37 21.60 26.51
C MET A 362 28.18 21.27 25.59
N LEU A 363 28.24 21.71 24.32
CA LEU A 363 27.18 21.44 23.34
C LEU A 363 27.12 19.97 22.93
N TYR A 364 28.26 19.30 22.76
CA TYR A 364 28.32 17.87 22.47
C TYR A 364 27.80 17.04 23.65
N SER A 365 28.26 17.33 24.88
CA SER A 365 27.72 16.65 26.07
C SER A 365 26.21 16.83 26.21
N ARG A 366 25.67 18.00 25.85
CA ARG A 366 24.21 18.25 25.88
C ARG A 366 23.45 17.52 24.76
N ASN A 367 24.08 17.28 23.63
CA ASN A 367 23.50 16.50 22.54
C ASN A 367 23.51 15.00 22.87
N ASP A 368 24.59 14.52 23.48
CA ASP A 368 24.72 13.13 23.92
C ASP A 368 23.73 12.80 25.03
N THR A 369 23.50 13.71 25.99
CA THR A 369 22.46 13.52 27.02
C THR A 369 21.06 13.45 26.40
N LYS A 370 20.75 14.33 25.45
CA LYS A 370 19.45 14.32 24.75
C LYS A 370 19.24 13.06 23.92
N LYS A 371 20.29 12.58 23.25
CA LYS A 371 20.24 11.35 22.48
C LYS A 371 19.98 10.15 23.39
N LYS A 372 20.64 10.10 24.55
CA LYS A 372 20.44 9.06 25.57
C LYS A 372 19.01 9.08 26.13
N GLU A 373 18.47 10.25 26.45
CA GLU A 373 17.07 10.40 26.89
C GLU A 373 16.06 9.90 25.83
N LEU A 374 16.32 10.16 24.55
CA LEU A 374 15.50 9.64 23.45
C LEU A 374 15.56 8.13 23.31
N GLU A 375 16.76 7.54 23.43
CA GLU A 375 16.96 6.10 23.41
C GLU A 375 16.25 5.43 24.61
N ASP A 376 16.35 6.02 25.80
CA ASP A 376 15.68 5.51 27.01
C ASP A 376 14.14 5.55 26.87
N LEU A 377 13.58 6.64 26.34
CA LEU A 377 12.14 6.74 26.03
C LEU A 377 11.68 5.70 25.00
N GLN A 378 12.49 5.47 23.96
CA GLN A 378 12.18 4.47 22.95
C GLN A 378 12.22 3.05 23.53
N ASN A 379 13.20 2.75 24.37
CA ASN A 379 13.30 1.47 25.07
C ASN A 379 12.12 1.26 26.04
N GLU A 380 11.68 2.31 26.72
CA GLU A 380 10.50 2.24 27.59
C GLU A 380 9.21 1.97 26.79
N GLN A 381 9.04 2.62 25.63
CA GLN A 381 7.94 2.31 24.71
C GLN A 381 7.97 0.86 24.22
N ILE A 382 9.13 0.35 23.81
CA ILE A 382 9.29 -1.04 23.39
C ILE A 382 8.90 -1.99 24.52
N LYS A 383 9.37 -1.71 25.75
CA LYS A 383 9.04 -2.51 26.93
C LYS A 383 7.55 -2.49 27.26
N GLN A 384 6.88 -1.35 27.10
CA GLN A 384 5.43 -1.24 27.26
C GLN A 384 4.66 -2.03 26.18
N VAL A 385 5.10 -1.97 24.93
CA VAL A 385 4.52 -2.74 23.81
C VAL A 385 4.72 -4.24 24.00
N GLU A 386 5.91 -4.66 24.43
CA GLU A 386 6.19 -6.06 24.77
C GLU A 386 5.32 -6.54 25.94
N ALA A 387 5.24 -5.77 27.03
CA ALA A 387 4.39 -6.10 28.16
C ALA A 387 2.90 -6.21 27.76
N ALA A 388 2.42 -5.30 26.91
CA ALA A 388 1.07 -5.35 26.35
C ALA A 388 0.88 -6.57 25.43
N SER A 389 1.91 -6.98 24.69
CA SER A 389 1.85 -8.14 23.80
C SER A 389 1.83 -9.48 24.57
N VAL A 390 2.47 -9.53 25.74
CA VAL A 390 2.54 -10.68 26.65
C VAL A 390 1.30 -10.76 27.56
N SER A 391 0.61 -9.64 27.77
CA SER A 391 -0.66 -9.64 28.51
C SER A 391 -1.66 -10.60 27.84
N LYS A 392 -2.31 -11.46 28.65
CA LYS A 392 -3.28 -12.43 28.15
C LYS A 392 -4.40 -11.67 27.43
N LYS A 393 -4.43 -11.82 26.11
CA LYS A 393 -5.41 -11.17 25.22
C LYS A 393 -6.82 -11.77 25.35
N SER A 394 -6.96 -12.90 26.04
CA SER A 394 -8.23 -13.53 26.36
C SER A 394 -8.70 -13.13 27.76
N LEU A 395 -10.00 -12.84 27.88
CA LEU A 395 -10.64 -12.74 29.18
C LEU A 395 -10.72 -14.13 29.81
N ALA A 396 -10.70 -14.20 31.14
CA ALA A 396 -10.83 -15.45 31.88
C ALA A 396 -12.10 -16.25 31.50
N GLU A 397 -13.16 -15.56 31.07
CA GLU A 397 -14.41 -16.18 30.61
C GLU A 397 -14.26 -16.80 29.21
N SER A 398 -13.48 -16.18 28.32
CA SER A 398 -13.14 -16.75 27.02
C SER A 398 -12.27 -18.00 27.14
N ASP A 399 -11.35 -18.02 28.11
CA ASP A 399 -10.54 -19.20 28.42
C ASP A 399 -11.39 -20.38 28.89
N LYS A 400 -12.42 -20.12 29.71
CA LYS A 400 -13.39 -21.15 30.14
C LYS A 400 -14.18 -21.70 28.94
N ILE A 401 -14.69 -20.83 28.07
CA ILE A 401 -15.40 -21.25 26.87
C ILE A 401 -14.51 -22.14 25.98
N PHE A 402 -13.24 -21.76 25.82
CA PHE A 402 -12.29 -22.55 25.04
C PHE A 402 -11.95 -23.89 25.71
N HIS A 403 -11.81 -23.91 27.04
CA HIS A 403 -11.62 -25.13 27.81
C HIS A 403 -12.81 -26.09 27.64
N ASP A 404 -14.05 -25.60 27.82
CA ASP A 404 -15.26 -26.40 27.64
C ASP A 404 -15.40 -26.92 26.21
N PHE A 405 -15.09 -26.08 25.22
CA PHE A 405 -15.06 -26.49 23.82
C PHE A 405 -14.08 -27.64 23.59
N ARG A 406 -12.85 -27.52 24.13
CA ARG A 406 -11.81 -28.53 24.00
C ARG A 406 -12.22 -29.84 24.68
N GLN A 407 -12.73 -29.78 25.90
CA GLN A 407 -13.17 -30.94 26.65
C GLN A 407 -14.28 -31.70 25.90
N ARG A 408 -15.22 -30.99 25.25
CA ARG A 408 -16.24 -31.62 24.39
C ARG A 408 -15.64 -32.28 23.16
N GLN A 409 -14.61 -31.71 22.55
CA GLN A 409 -13.93 -32.36 21.42
C GLN A 409 -13.18 -33.62 21.87
N TYR A 410 -12.51 -33.58 23.02
CA TYR A 410 -11.85 -34.75 23.59
C TYR A 410 -12.84 -35.84 23.97
N GLU A 411 -13.97 -35.50 24.59
CA GLU A 411 -15.01 -36.46 24.95
C GLU A 411 -15.57 -37.17 23.71
N ARG A 412 -15.76 -36.41 22.62
CA ARG A 412 -16.16 -36.98 21.35
C ARG A 412 -15.10 -37.93 20.80
N LEU A 413 -13.83 -37.49 20.74
CA LEU A 413 -12.75 -38.33 20.24
C LEU A 413 -12.61 -39.60 21.08
N PHE A 414 -12.73 -39.48 22.40
CA PHE A 414 -12.73 -40.59 23.34
C PHE A 414 -13.84 -41.59 23.02
N LYS A 415 -15.08 -41.13 22.85
CA LYS A 415 -16.23 -41.98 22.47
C LYS A 415 -16.08 -42.63 21.10
N THR A 416 -15.39 -41.97 20.17
CA THR A 416 -15.09 -42.55 18.85
C THR A 416 -14.05 -43.66 18.97
N LEU A 417 -13.04 -43.48 19.82
CA LEU A 417 -11.96 -44.45 20.05
C LEU A 417 -12.41 -45.66 20.89
N ASP A 418 -13.25 -45.42 21.90
CA ASP A 418 -13.85 -46.43 22.79
C ASP A 418 -14.82 -47.33 22.00
N SER A 419 -14.39 -48.55 21.67
CA SER A 419 -15.11 -49.45 20.78
C SER A 419 -16.35 -50.06 21.42
N ASP A 420 -16.23 -50.40 22.68
CA ASP A 420 -17.17 -51.16 23.51
C ASP A 420 -18.00 -50.27 24.43
N SER A 421 -17.69 -48.97 24.49
CA SER A 421 -18.38 -47.98 25.33
C SER A 421 -18.31 -48.32 26.82
N ASP A 422 -17.23 -48.99 27.23
CA ASP A 422 -16.98 -49.39 28.62
C ASP A 422 -16.40 -48.22 29.45
N GLY A 423 -16.06 -47.10 28.80
CA GLY A 423 -15.48 -45.93 29.43
C GLY A 423 -13.97 -45.97 29.54
N PHE A 424 -13.31 -46.93 28.90
CA PHE A 424 -11.86 -47.11 28.86
C PHE A 424 -11.35 -47.27 27.42
N ILE A 425 -10.14 -46.76 27.16
CA ILE A 425 -9.46 -46.98 25.88
C ILE A 425 -8.24 -47.86 26.13
N SER A 426 -8.15 -48.95 25.39
CA SER A 426 -7.05 -49.92 25.45
C SER A 426 -6.44 -50.09 24.07
N ALA A 427 -5.13 -50.34 23.95
CA ALA A 427 -4.45 -50.54 22.66
C ALA A 427 -5.10 -51.62 21.77
N ASN A 428 -5.73 -52.63 22.39
CA ASN A 428 -6.38 -53.76 21.70
C ASN A 428 -7.82 -53.48 21.25
N ALA A 429 -8.46 -52.42 21.76
CA ALA A 429 -9.89 -52.14 21.60
C ALA A 429 -10.15 -50.71 21.10
N ILE A 430 -9.42 -50.28 20.05
CA ILE A 430 -9.54 -48.93 19.48
C ILE A 430 -10.26 -48.96 18.13
N ARG A 431 -11.29 -48.13 17.98
CA ARG A 431 -11.88 -47.83 16.67
C ARG A 431 -11.19 -46.65 16.00
N ILE A 432 -10.61 -46.89 14.83
CA ILE A 432 -9.83 -45.91 14.06
C ILE A 432 -10.59 -45.39 12.83
N ASP A 433 -11.55 -46.18 12.34
CA ASP A 433 -12.18 -46.00 11.01
C ASP A 433 -12.91 -44.65 10.80
N GLN A 434 -13.34 -44.01 11.89
CA GLN A 434 -14.12 -42.76 11.84
C GLN A 434 -13.27 -41.50 12.01
N ILE A 435 -11.94 -41.65 12.14
CA ILE A 435 -11.02 -40.54 12.39
C ILE A 435 -10.34 -40.16 11.08
N ASP A 436 -10.26 -38.85 10.81
CA ASP A 436 -9.57 -38.31 9.63
C ASP A 436 -8.09 -38.74 9.63
N ILE A 437 -7.55 -39.12 8.47
CA ILE A 437 -6.17 -39.59 8.29
C ILE A 437 -5.16 -38.59 8.86
N LYS A 438 -5.42 -37.28 8.69
CA LYS A 438 -4.58 -36.22 9.23
C LYS A 438 -4.62 -36.16 10.76
N ALA A 439 -5.77 -36.47 11.37
CA ALA A 439 -5.88 -36.55 12.82
C ALA A 439 -5.17 -37.80 13.36
N LEU A 440 -5.18 -38.91 12.63
CA LEU A 440 -4.44 -40.12 12.99
C LEU A 440 -2.92 -39.94 12.97
N GLU A 441 -2.38 -39.24 11.97
CA GLU A 441 -0.96 -38.88 11.92
C GLU A 441 -0.55 -38.06 13.16
N ILE A 442 -1.41 -37.14 13.60
CA ILE A 442 -1.17 -36.32 14.79
C ILE A 442 -1.27 -37.15 16.09
N LEU A 443 -2.16 -38.15 16.14
CA LEU A 443 -2.37 -39.02 17.29
C LEU A 443 -1.39 -40.20 17.37
N THR A 444 -0.55 -40.40 16.35
CA THR A 444 0.41 -41.52 16.30
C THR A 444 1.30 -41.62 17.56
N PRO A 445 1.91 -40.52 18.07
CA PRO A 445 2.72 -40.59 19.28
C PRO A 445 1.94 -41.05 20.52
N PHE A 446 0.65 -40.71 20.58
CA PHE A 446 -0.23 -41.13 21.66
C PHE A 446 -0.55 -42.63 21.58
N PHE A 447 -0.79 -43.17 20.38
CA PHE A 447 -1.04 -44.60 20.21
C PHE A 447 0.20 -45.45 20.49
N GLU A 448 1.39 -44.98 20.11
CA GLU A 448 2.66 -45.65 20.45
C GLU A 448 2.88 -45.70 21.96
N GLU A 449 2.57 -44.60 22.68
CA GLU A 449 2.64 -44.55 24.14
C GLU A 449 1.66 -45.54 24.78
N LEU A 450 0.41 -45.58 24.27
CA LEU A 450 -0.63 -46.48 24.75
C LEU A 450 -0.29 -47.96 24.50
N GLN A 451 0.33 -48.27 23.37
CA GLN A 451 0.80 -49.62 23.05
C GLN A 451 1.98 -50.02 23.93
N THR A 452 2.86 -49.08 24.26
CA THR A 452 4.03 -49.34 25.11
C THR A 452 3.65 -49.54 26.57
N SER A 453 2.63 -48.82 27.06
CA SER A 453 2.21 -48.92 28.46
C SER A 453 1.25 -50.08 28.73
N GLU A 454 0.58 -50.63 27.71
CA GLU A 454 -0.50 -51.65 27.85
C GLU A 454 -1.59 -51.27 28.87
N GLU A 455 -1.72 -49.98 29.19
CA GLU A 455 -2.65 -49.46 30.19
C GLU A 455 -4.01 -49.14 29.57
N THR A 456 -5.08 -49.38 30.32
CA THR A 456 -6.43 -48.91 30.00
C THR A 456 -6.58 -47.47 30.49
N LEU A 457 -6.94 -46.54 29.61
CA LEU A 457 -7.08 -45.12 29.97
C LEU A 457 -8.54 -44.74 30.19
N ASP A 458 -8.84 -44.13 31.33
CA ASP A 458 -10.12 -43.45 31.55
C ASP A 458 -10.17 -42.09 30.83
N PHE A 459 -11.35 -41.46 30.79
CA PHE A 459 -11.52 -40.16 30.13
C PHE A 459 -10.64 -39.03 30.72
N ALA A 460 -10.40 -39.04 32.03
CA ALA A 460 -9.61 -38.00 32.70
C ALA A 460 -8.12 -38.13 32.36
N GLN A 461 -7.60 -39.35 32.36
CA GLN A 461 -6.25 -39.72 31.96
C GLN A 461 -6.05 -39.43 30.47
N PHE A 462 -7.01 -39.79 29.62
CA PHE A 462 -7.02 -39.44 28.20
C PHE A 462 -6.93 -37.92 27.99
N THR A 463 -7.76 -37.14 28.69
CA THR A 463 -7.76 -35.68 28.62
C THR A 463 -6.40 -35.09 28.98
N ASN A 464 -5.77 -35.60 30.05
CA ASN A 464 -4.44 -35.16 30.48
C ASN A 464 -3.37 -35.47 29.42
N LYS A 465 -3.36 -36.69 28.86
CA LYS A 465 -2.43 -37.06 27.78
C LYS A 465 -2.65 -36.21 26.53
N MET A 466 -3.91 -35.89 26.20
CA MET A 466 -4.25 -35.00 25.07
C MET A 466 -3.86 -33.56 25.28
N ASP A 467 -3.93 -33.03 26.49
CA ASP A 467 -3.43 -31.68 26.78
C ASP A 467 -1.90 -31.60 26.71
N VAL A 468 -1.18 -32.67 27.09
CA VAL A 468 0.28 -32.76 26.89
C VAL A 468 0.61 -32.79 25.40
N LEU A 469 -0.07 -33.63 24.62
CA LEU A 469 0.11 -33.70 23.17
C LEU A 469 -0.18 -32.34 22.52
N CYS A 470 -1.31 -31.70 22.83
CA CYS A 470 -1.71 -30.42 22.25
C CYS A 470 -0.76 -29.26 22.56
N LYS A 471 0.03 -29.32 23.65
CA LYS A 471 1.07 -28.32 23.94
C LYS A 471 2.25 -28.41 22.96
N GLY A 472 2.56 -29.60 22.45
CA GLY A 472 3.62 -29.83 21.47
C GLY A 472 3.23 -29.54 20.02
N LEU A 473 1.93 -29.41 19.73
CA LEU A 473 1.40 -29.27 18.37
C LEU A 473 1.34 -27.82 17.88
N ASN A 474 1.53 -27.64 16.57
CA ASN A 474 1.30 -26.35 15.90
C ASN A 474 -0.21 -26.02 15.83
N VAL A 475 -0.54 -24.75 15.62
CA VAL A 475 -1.92 -24.23 15.51
C VAL A 475 -2.74 -24.98 14.47
N ALA A 476 -2.15 -25.29 13.30
CA ALA A 476 -2.82 -26.04 12.24
C ALA A 476 -3.16 -27.48 12.67
N GLN A 477 -2.24 -28.17 13.35
CA GLN A 477 -2.47 -29.51 13.87
C GLN A 477 -3.55 -29.51 14.96
N ARG A 478 -3.49 -28.54 15.89
CA ARG A 478 -4.54 -28.35 16.90
C ARG A 478 -5.91 -28.09 16.28
N SER A 479 -5.97 -27.30 15.22
CA SER A 479 -7.23 -27.04 14.51
C SER A 479 -7.80 -28.28 13.81
N THR A 480 -6.95 -29.21 13.39
CA THR A 480 -7.35 -30.46 12.76
C THR A 480 -7.96 -31.40 13.80
N LEU A 481 -7.36 -31.49 15.00
CA LEU A 481 -7.90 -32.28 16.12
C LEU A 481 -9.19 -31.67 16.73
N LEU A 482 -9.24 -30.34 16.86
CA LEU A 482 -10.36 -29.62 17.49
C LEU A 482 -11.39 -29.12 16.48
N LYS A 483 -11.53 -29.78 15.34
CA LYS A 483 -12.42 -29.35 14.26
C LYS A 483 -13.88 -29.53 14.68
N LYS A 484 -14.62 -28.42 14.72
CA LYS A 484 -16.07 -28.45 14.91
C LYS A 484 -16.72 -29.13 13.71
N GLU A 485 -17.65 -30.05 13.96
CA GLU A 485 -18.49 -30.61 12.90
C GLU A 485 -19.22 -29.50 12.16
N THR A 486 -19.08 -29.51 10.83
CA THR A 486 -20.01 -28.80 9.96
C THR A 486 -21.37 -29.44 10.19
N LYS A 487 -22.29 -28.70 10.84
CA LYS A 487 -23.69 -29.09 10.88
C LYS A 487 -24.09 -29.43 9.45
N GLN A 488 -24.63 -30.63 9.24
CA GLN A 488 -25.26 -30.96 7.97
C GLN A 488 -26.24 -29.83 7.64
N GLU A 489 -26.11 -29.27 6.44
CA GLU A 489 -27.00 -28.23 5.95
C GLU A 489 -28.41 -28.79 5.92
N THR A 490 -29.15 -28.55 7.00
CA THR A 490 -30.60 -28.66 6.98
C THR A 490 -31.06 -27.67 5.92
N PHE A 491 -31.61 -28.19 4.81
CA PHE A 491 -32.18 -27.44 3.69
C PHE A 491 -32.80 -26.13 4.16
N GLU A 492 -32.37 -25.05 3.52
CA GLU A 492 -32.66 -23.66 3.86
C GLU A 492 -34.15 -23.42 4.11
N ALA A 493 -34.54 -23.30 5.37
CA ALA A 493 -35.67 -22.45 5.70
C ALA A 493 -35.21 -21.02 5.45
N GLU A 494 -35.83 -20.33 4.48
CA GLU A 494 -35.65 -18.91 4.19
C GLU A 494 -35.28 -18.14 5.46
N ARG A 495 -34.06 -17.63 5.53
CA ARG A 495 -33.61 -16.83 6.68
C ARG A 495 -34.41 -15.53 6.74
N LYS A 496 -35.59 -15.59 7.34
CA LYS A 496 -36.31 -14.40 7.78
C LYS A 496 -35.49 -13.81 8.92
N PRO A 497 -35.18 -12.50 8.90
CA PRO A 497 -34.44 -11.87 9.98
C PRO A 497 -35.25 -12.03 11.28
N PHE A 498 -34.81 -12.96 12.13
CA PHE A 498 -35.41 -13.18 13.45
C PHE A 498 -34.68 -12.30 14.45
N ILE A 499 -35.35 -11.25 14.92
CA ILE A 499 -34.88 -10.47 16.06
C ILE A 499 -35.37 -11.21 17.31
N SER A 500 -34.44 -11.62 18.18
CA SER A 500 -34.81 -12.27 19.43
C SER A 500 -35.65 -11.33 20.30
N GLN A 501 -36.60 -11.88 21.06
CA GLN A 501 -37.41 -11.09 22.00
C GLN A 501 -36.54 -10.29 22.98
N THR A 502 -35.40 -10.86 23.40
CA THR A 502 -34.42 -10.16 24.25
C THR A 502 -33.83 -8.93 23.56
N SER A 503 -33.50 -9.03 22.27
CA SER A 503 -33.04 -7.89 21.48
C SER A 503 -34.12 -6.84 21.27
N VAL A 504 -35.39 -7.23 21.10
CA VAL A 504 -36.52 -6.29 21.04
C VAL A 504 -36.65 -5.50 22.34
N ILE A 505 -36.66 -6.19 23.49
CA ILE A 505 -36.78 -5.55 24.81
C ILE A 505 -35.60 -4.60 25.07
N LEU A 506 -34.38 -5.01 24.73
CA LEU A 506 -33.19 -4.15 24.87
C LEU A 506 -33.23 -2.93 23.92
N ALA A 507 -33.75 -3.11 22.70
CA ALA A 507 -33.92 -2.03 21.75
C ALA A 507 -35.01 -1.04 22.20
N GLU A 508 -36.13 -1.51 22.73
CA GLU A 508 -37.20 -0.68 23.28
C GLU A 508 -36.72 0.10 24.51
N LYS A 509 -36.01 -0.55 25.43
CA LYS A 509 -35.43 0.11 26.61
C LYS A 509 -34.42 1.21 26.23
N LYS A 510 -33.68 1.02 25.13
CA LYS A 510 -32.78 2.07 24.59
C LYS A 510 -33.52 3.15 23.79
N ARG A 511 -34.65 2.81 23.17
CA ARG A 511 -35.45 3.76 22.38
C ARG A 511 -36.30 4.67 23.28
N SER A 512 -36.80 4.17 24.42
CA SER A 512 -37.62 4.96 25.34
C SER A 512 -36.86 6.12 26.00
N SER A 513 -35.53 6.02 26.14
CA SER A 513 -34.70 7.08 26.71
C SER A 513 -34.15 8.08 25.69
N MET A 514 -34.41 7.89 24.39
CA MET A 514 -33.83 8.71 23.32
C MET A 514 -34.93 9.46 22.57
N PRO A 515 -34.62 10.64 21.99
CA PRO A 515 -35.58 11.35 21.14
C PRO A 515 -36.12 10.47 20.01
N ALA A 516 -37.39 10.71 19.66
CA ALA A 516 -38.09 9.99 18.59
C ALA A 516 -37.48 10.32 17.22
N ASP A 517 -37.01 11.55 17.03
CA ASP A 517 -36.34 11.96 15.80
C ASP A 517 -34.92 11.40 15.70
N MET A 518 -34.64 10.78 14.55
CA MET A 518 -33.35 10.14 14.25
C MET A 518 -32.23 11.19 14.18
N TYR A 519 -32.53 12.38 13.66
CA TYR A 519 -31.55 13.46 13.52
C TYR A 519 -31.15 14.03 14.88
N GLU A 520 -32.11 14.26 15.78
CA GLU A 520 -31.83 14.62 17.18
C GLU A 520 -31.00 13.55 17.90
N ARG A 521 -31.24 12.27 17.61
CA ARG A 521 -30.47 11.16 18.18
C ARG A 521 -29.00 11.17 17.74
N LEU A 522 -28.76 11.40 16.46
CA LEU A 522 -27.41 11.48 15.87
C LEU A 522 -26.66 12.71 16.39
N THR A 523 -27.33 13.86 16.47
CA THR A 523 -26.73 15.09 16.98
C THR A 523 -26.41 15.01 18.48
N ALA A 524 -27.30 14.43 19.29
CA ALA A 524 -27.03 14.17 20.71
C ALA A 524 -25.86 13.20 20.93
N ALA A 525 -25.78 12.12 20.14
CA ALA A 525 -24.67 11.17 20.19
C ALA A 525 -23.33 11.86 19.84
N ASN A 526 -23.31 12.64 18.76
CA ASN A 526 -22.13 13.39 18.33
C ASN A 526 -21.69 14.41 19.40
N LYS A 527 -22.64 15.13 20.01
CA LYS A 527 -22.37 16.07 21.10
C LYS A 527 -21.79 15.37 22.34
N MET A 528 -22.29 14.19 22.68
CA MET A 528 -21.76 13.39 23.79
C MET A 528 -20.33 12.88 23.51
N THR A 529 -20.04 12.49 22.26
CA THR A 529 -18.67 12.11 21.87
C THR A 529 -17.73 13.30 21.92
N GLU A 530 -18.17 14.47 21.46
CA GLU A 530 -17.38 15.70 21.50
C GLU A 530 -17.07 16.12 22.94
N MET A 531 -18.07 16.10 23.84
CA MET A 531 -17.85 16.35 25.27
C MET A 531 -16.87 15.37 25.92
N ARG A 532 -16.90 14.08 25.55
CA ARG A 532 -15.93 13.09 26.06
C ARG A 532 -14.52 13.41 25.58
N VAL A 533 -14.36 13.73 24.30
CA VAL A 533 -13.05 14.10 23.73
C VAL A 533 -12.51 15.36 24.41
N GLN A 534 -13.37 16.36 24.63
CA GLN A 534 -12.99 17.59 25.30
C GLN A 534 -12.58 17.36 26.76
N LYS A 535 -13.32 16.54 27.50
CA LYS A 535 -12.96 16.15 28.87
C LYS A 535 -11.59 15.45 28.93
N ILE A 536 -11.34 14.51 28.01
CA ILE A 536 -10.03 13.83 27.92
C ILE A 536 -8.91 14.84 27.62
N LYS A 537 -9.17 15.81 26.74
CA LYS A 537 -8.19 16.86 26.41
C LYS A 537 -7.87 17.74 27.63
N GLU A 538 -8.89 18.15 28.39
CA GLU A 538 -8.73 18.93 29.62
C GLU A 538 -7.98 18.15 30.71
N GLU A 539 -8.25 16.85 30.86
CA GLU A 539 -7.52 15.99 31.80
C GLU A 539 -6.04 15.90 31.42
N LYS A 540 -5.73 15.71 30.12
CA LYS A 540 -4.35 15.71 29.63
C LYS A 540 -3.64 17.05 29.79
N GLU A 541 -4.34 18.17 29.59
CA GLU A 541 -3.77 19.51 29.80
C GLU A 541 -3.50 19.77 31.29
N LYS A 542 -4.37 19.28 32.18
CA LYS A 542 -4.15 19.31 33.64
C LYS A 542 -2.98 18.43 34.07
N GLU A 543 -2.77 17.29 33.42
CA GLU A 543 -1.58 16.46 33.65
C GLU A 543 -0.31 17.18 33.17
N PHE A 544 -0.33 17.75 31.96
CA PHE A 544 0.81 18.48 31.39
C PHE A 544 1.20 19.71 32.21
N THR A 545 0.23 20.46 32.74
CA THR A 545 0.48 21.62 33.61
C THR A 545 1.05 21.22 34.97
N LYS A 546 0.74 20.03 35.50
CA LYS A 546 1.37 19.48 36.71
C LYS A 546 2.82 19.06 36.48
N GLU A 547 3.15 18.57 35.29
CA GLU A 547 4.50 18.17 34.89
C GLU A 547 5.39 19.34 34.44
N CYS A 548 4.81 20.54 34.29
CA CYS A 548 5.56 21.73 33.90
C CYS A 548 6.50 22.21 35.03
N THR A 549 7.81 22.01 34.85
CA THR A 549 8.88 22.43 35.77
C THR A 549 9.28 23.90 35.65
N PHE A 550 8.68 24.65 34.70
CA PHE A 550 8.96 26.06 34.51
C PHE A 550 8.16 26.92 35.49
N ARG A 551 8.83 27.39 36.55
CA ARG A 551 8.29 28.39 37.49
C ARG A 551 9.03 29.71 37.27
N PRO A 552 8.51 30.64 36.46
CA PRO A 552 9.18 31.92 36.25
C PRO A 552 9.14 32.71 37.56
N SER A 553 10.32 32.92 38.17
CA SER A 553 10.47 33.86 39.28
C SER A 553 10.36 35.28 38.71
N LEU A 554 9.15 35.84 38.71
CA LEU A 554 8.97 37.26 38.47
C LEU A 554 9.51 38.00 39.70
N LYS A 555 10.70 38.59 39.57
CA LYS A 555 11.14 39.59 40.54
C LYS A 555 10.18 40.77 40.43
N SER A 556 9.37 40.95 41.47
CA SER A 556 8.63 42.21 41.67
C SER A 556 9.67 43.33 41.75
N ASN A 557 9.57 44.29 40.84
CA ASN A 557 10.24 45.59 41.00
C ASN A 557 9.55 46.42 42.08
#